data_AF-A0A2E5YN57-F1
#
_entry.id   AF-A0A2E5YN57-F1
#
_cell.length_a   1.000
_cell.length_b   1.000
_cell.length_c   1.000
_cell.angle_alpha   90.00
_cell.angle_beta   90.00
_cell.angle_gamma   90.00
#
_symmetry.space_group_name_H-M   'P 1'
#
loop_
_entity.id
_entity.type
_entity.pdbx_description
1 polymer ?
#
loop_
_entity_poly.entity_id
_entity_poly.type
_entity_poly.pdbx_seq_one_letter_code
_entity_poly.pdbx_strand_id
1 'polypeptide(L)'
;MNGIRTEVETRGSEEAPAFLLIRGLSSQLIHWPEVFLARFVEAGFRVVVFDNRDVGKSTKFSAAGIPSMPITLAGEIEAPYSVADMAAVFTDTTRADRLAEIEIPFFVLHGSADPLIPPACVADTAKRVRAARFEVIEGMGHDITVANSLIVAAALIGFARRA
;
A
#
# COMPACT_ATOMS: atom_id res chain seq x y z
N MET A 1 -0.77 4.43 18.96
CA MET A 1 0.48 5.19 19.17
C MET A 1 0.18 6.67 19.11
N ASN A 2 0.77 7.52 19.96
CA ASN A 2 0.55 8.98 19.98
C ASN A 2 -0.93 9.40 20.06
N GLY A 3 -1.75 8.69 20.86
CA GLY A 3 -3.19 8.94 20.99
C GLY A 3 -4.07 8.42 19.84
N ILE A 4 -3.46 7.85 18.79
CA ILE A 4 -4.17 7.26 17.63
C ILE A 4 -4.25 5.74 17.82
N ARG A 5 -5.46 5.19 17.75
CA ARG A 5 -5.71 3.74 17.74
C ARG A 5 -5.76 3.26 16.28
N THR A 6 -5.04 2.19 16.00
CA THR A 6 -5.08 1.48 14.73
C THR A 6 -5.75 0.13 14.94
N GLU A 7 -6.77 -0.19 14.13
CA GLU A 7 -7.33 -1.54 14.09
C GLU A 7 -6.35 -2.46 13.35
N VAL A 8 -6.02 -3.59 13.96
CA VAL A 8 -5.05 -4.55 13.44
C VAL A 8 -5.63 -5.96 13.56
N GLU A 9 -5.42 -6.77 12.53
CA GLU A 9 -5.72 -8.20 12.55
C GLU A 9 -4.44 -8.98 12.26
N THR A 10 -4.22 -10.07 13.00
CA THR A 10 -3.08 -10.97 12.82
C THR A 10 -3.56 -12.39 12.56
N ARG A 11 -2.88 -13.10 11.65
CA ARG A 11 -3.21 -14.48 11.25
C ARG A 11 -1.95 -15.34 11.22
N GLY A 12 -2.09 -16.63 11.53
CA GLY A 12 -0.96 -17.57 11.60
C GLY A 12 -0.30 -17.62 12.98
N SER A 13 0.79 -18.37 13.10
CA SER A 13 1.52 -18.55 14.37
C SER A 13 2.19 -17.25 14.83
N GLU A 14 2.18 -16.96 16.13
CA GLU A 14 2.88 -15.81 16.70
C GLU A 14 4.41 -15.91 16.57
N GLU A 15 4.94 -17.13 16.50
CA GLU A 15 6.36 -17.42 16.37
C GLU A 15 6.84 -17.37 14.91
N ALA A 16 5.92 -17.31 13.95
CA ALA A 16 6.26 -17.25 12.54
C ALA A 16 6.80 -15.86 12.14
N PRO A 17 7.68 -15.78 11.11
CA PRO A 17 8.13 -14.52 10.56
C PRO A 17 6.94 -13.65 10.13
N ALA A 18 6.98 -12.37 10.48
CA ALA A 18 5.88 -11.45 10.21
C ALA A 18 5.90 -10.95 8.76
N PHE A 19 4.72 -10.90 8.16
CA PHE A 19 4.44 -10.26 6.87
C PHE A 19 3.42 -9.14 7.10
N LEU A 20 3.91 -7.91 7.20
CA LEU A 20 3.07 -6.72 7.36
C LEU A 20 2.59 -6.25 5.99
N LEU A 21 1.28 -6.16 5.82
CA LEU A 21 0.65 -5.73 4.57
C LEU A 21 0.03 -4.35 4.76
N ILE A 22 0.48 -3.41 3.93
CA ILE A 22 0.04 -2.00 3.95
C ILE A 22 -0.79 -1.74 2.69
N ARG A 23 -2.05 -1.33 2.85
CA ARG A 23 -2.91 -0.95 1.71
C ARG A 23 -2.62 0.48 1.24
N GLY A 24 -3.02 0.75 0.00
CA GLY A 24 -3.08 2.10 -0.57
C GLY A 24 -4.19 2.98 0.01
N LEU A 25 -4.43 4.10 -0.68
CA LEU A 25 -5.32 5.18 -0.26
C LEU A 25 -6.71 4.68 0.18
N SER A 26 -7.20 5.22 1.30
CA SER A 26 -8.56 5.02 1.84
C SER A 26 -9.01 3.56 2.02
N SER A 27 -8.06 2.63 2.13
CA SER A 27 -8.36 1.20 2.21
C SER A 27 -8.29 0.63 3.62
N GLN A 28 -9.22 -0.29 3.91
CA GLN A 28 -9.34 -1.03 5.16
C GLN A 28 -8.67 -2.40 5.07
N LEU A 29 -8.44 -3.04 6.23
CA LEU A 29 -7.90 -4.40 6.30
C LEU A 29 -8.79 -5.44 5.61
N ILE A 30 -10.11 -5.20 5.53
CA ILE A 30 -11.08 -6.09 4.88
C ILE A 30 -10.99 -6.10 3.35
N HIS A 31 -10.24 -5.18 2.74
CA HIS A 31 -10.11 -5.12 1.28
C HIS A 31 -9.06 -6.08 0.72
N TRP A 32 -8.27 -6.73 1.59
CA TRP A 32 -7.40 -7.82 1.16
C TRP A 32 -8.24 -9.05 0.80
N PRO A 33 -8.06 -9.66 -0.39
CA PRO A 33 -8.73 -10.91 -0.69
C PRO A 33 -8.32 -11.99 0.31
N GLU A 34 -9.29 -12.70 0.89
CA GLU A 34 -9.02 -13.75 1.87
C GLU A 34 -8.10 -14.85 1.32
N VAL A 35 -8.28 -15.21 0.04
CA VAL A 35 -7.41 -16.16 -0.66
C VAL A 35 -5.96 -15.67 -0.74
N PHE A 36 -5.72 -14.36 -0.85
CA PHE A 36 -4.38 -13.79 -0.86
C PHE A 36 -3.72 -13.97 0.51
N LEU A 37 -4.41 -13.57 1.59
CA LEU A 37 -3.90 -13.66 2.95
C LEU A 37 -3.66 -15.11 3.38
N ALA A 38 -4.55 -16.03 3.01
CA ALA A 38 -4.41 -17.46 3.30
C ALA A 38 -3.10 -18.03 2.74
N ARG A 39 -2.64 -17.61 1.56
CA ARG A 39 -1.40 -18.14 0.96
C ARG A 39 -0.16 -17.87 1.80
N PHE A 40 -0.09 -16.73 2.48
CA PHE A 40 1.04 -16.41 3.37
C PHE A 40 0.99 -17.26 4.63
N VAL A 41 -0.19 -17.44 5.23
CA VAL A 41 -0.37 -18.30 6.41
C VAL A 41 -0.02 -19.74 6.09
N GLU A 42 -0.51 -20.28 4.97
CA GLU A 42 -0.15 -21.61 4.45
C GLU A 42 1.36 -21.74 4.18
N ALA A 43 2.00 -20.65 3.75
CA ALA A 43 3.44 -20.60 3.54
C ALA A 43 4.27 -20.47 4.83
N GLY A 44 3.62 -20.41 6.00
CA GLY A 44 4.25 -20.37 7.31
C GLY A 44 4.59 -18.97 7.82
N PHE A 45 3.92 -17.93 7.30
CA PHE A 45 4.09 -16.55 7.78
C PHE A 45 3.00 -16.12 8.75
N ARG A 46 3.35 -15.21 9.66
CA ARG A 46 2.40 -14.44 10.46
C ARG A 46 1.97 -13.21 9.67
N VAL A 47 0.74 -13.17 9.20
CA VAL A 47 0.24 -12.04 8.40
C VAL A 47 -0.36 -10.99 9.32
N VAL A 48 0.08 -9.74 9.15
CA VAL A 48 -0.45 -8.59 9.89
C VAL A 48 -1.04 -7.61 8.89
N VAL A 49 -2.34 -7.31 9.06
CA VAL A 49 -3.08 -6.31 8.25
C VAL A 49 -3.70 -5.28 9.19
N PHE A 50 -3.92 -4.07 8.72
CA PHE A 50 -4.50 -3.01 9.55
C PHE A 50 -5.33 -2.03 8.73
N ASP A 51 -6.20 -1.29 9.42
CA ASP A 51 -6.94 -0.18 8.85
C ASP A 51 -6.07 1.08 8.83
N ASN A 52 -5.92 1.72 7.66
CA ASN A 52 -5.31 3.05 7.58
C ASN A 52 -6.04 4.05 8.51
N ARG A 53 -5.42 5.20 8.81
CA ARG A 53 -6.09 6.27 9.58
C ARG A 53 -7.40 6.68 8.88
N ASP A 54 -8.41 7.05 9.65
CA ASP A 54 -9.73 7.50 9.17
C ASP A 54 -10.59 6.46 8.44
N VAL A 55 -10.15 5.22 8.28
CA VAL A 55 -10.93 4.13 7.67
C VAL A 55 -11.21 2.99 8.65
N GLY A 56 -12.27 2.22 8.38
CA GLY A 56 -12.72 1.11 9.23
C GLY A 56 -12.86 1.44 10.70
N LYS A 57 -12.24 0.63 11.56
CA LYS A 57 -12.27 0.75 13.03
C LYS A 57 -11.07 1.48 13.62
N SER A 58 -10.11 1.91 12.79
CA SER A 58 -9.08 2.85 13.21
C SER A 58 -9.68 4.20 13.64
N THR A 59 -8.93 4.97 14.43
CA THR A 59 -9.34 6.31 14.89
C THR A 59 -9.84 7.17 13.73
N LYS A 60 -10.95 7.88 13.98
CA LYS A 60 -11.55 8.88 13.08
C LYS A 60 -11.26 10.28 13.59
N PHE A 61 -10.88 11.18 12.70
CA PHE A 61 -10.72 12.59 12.99
C PHE A 61 -12.01 13.34 12.61
N SER A 62 -12.96 13.44 13.55
CA SER A 62 -14.24 14.13 13.34
C SER A 62 -14.24 15.60 13.75
N ALA A 63 -13.11 16.14 14.21
CA ALA A 63 -13.01 17.50 14.74
C ALA A 63 -13.44 18.58 13.72
N ALA A 64 -13.22 18.33 12.43
CA ALA A 64 -13.64 19.22 11.34
C ALA A 64 -15.13 19.08 10.95
N GLY A 65 -15.86 18.12 11.54
CA GLY A 65 -17.23 17.81 11.17
C GLY A 65 -17.37 17.20 9.76
N ILE A 66 -18.62 17.04 9.32
CA ILE A 66 -18.93 16.67 7.94
C ILE A 66 -19.04 17.97 7.12
N PRO A 67 -18.31 18.13 6.01
CA PRO A 67 -18.42 19.33 5.17
C PRO A 67 -19.87 19.53 4.69
N SER A 68 -20.39 20.73 4.86
CA SER A 68 -21.67 21.12 4.25
C SER A 68 -21.50 21.19 2.74
N MET A 69 -22.28 20.40 1.99
CA MET A 69 -22.16 20.33 0.52
C MET A 69 -22.33 21.71 -0.15
N PRO A 70 -23.34 22.55 0.22
CA PRO A 70 -23.45 23.90 -0.33
C PRO A 70 -22.21 24.78 -0.10
N ILE A 71 -21.67 24.77 1.13
CA ILE A 71 -20.50 25.59 1.50
C ILE A 71 -19.23 25.07 0.80
N THR A 72 -19.09 23.75 0.71
CA THR A 72 -17.98 23.08 0.00
C THR A 72 -17.97 23.44 -1.48
N LEU A 73 -19.13 23.39 -2.14
CA LEU A 73 -19.26 23.76 -3.55
C LEU A 73 -19.07 25.25 -3.81
N ALA A 74 -19.41 26.10 -2.83
CA ALA A 74 -19.13 27.54 -2.87
C ALA A 74 -17.63 27.85 -2.64
N GLY A 75 -16.81 26.87 -2.27
CA GLY A 75 -15.39 27.06 -1.97
C GLY A 75 -15.13 27.80 -0.66
N GLU A 76 -16.15 27.90 0.21
CA GLU A 76 -16.12 28.65 1.47
C GLU A 76 -15.58 27.82 2.65
N ILE A 77 -14.92 26.70 2.38
CA ILE A 77 -14.23 25.90 3.38
C ILE A 77 -12.72 26.11 3.30
N GLU A 78 -12.06 26.23 4.45
CA GLU A 78 -10.60 26.18 4.54
C GLU A 78 -10.17 24.71 4.49
N ALA A 79 -9.60 24.29 3.36
CA ALA A 79 -9.11 22.93 3.21
C ALA A 79 -7.79 22.74 4.01
N PRO A 80 -7.59 21.60 4.70
CA PRO A 80 -6.38 21.35 5.48
C PRO A 80 -5.09 21.27 4.64
N TYR A 81 -5.24 21.09 3.33
CA TYR A 81 -4.19 21.22 2.33
C TYR A 81 -4.85 21.62 1.00
N SER A 82 -4.11 22.34 0.17
CA SER A 82 -4.57 22.82 -1.13
C SER A 82 -4.31 21.82 -2.24
N VAL A 83 -4.93 22.04 -3.40
CA VAL A 83 -4.59 21.31 -4.64
C VAL A 83 -3.12 21.55 -5.02
N ALA A 84 -2.57 22.73 -4.69
CA ALA A 84 -1.16 23.03 -4.91
C ALA A 84 -0.25 22.18 -4.02
N ASP A 85 -0.64 21.93 -2.76
CA ASP A 85 0.11 21.03 -1.85
C ASP A 85 0.09 19.59 -2.36
N MET A 86 -1.06 19.12 -2.83
CA MET A 86 -1.16 17.80 -3.49
C MET A 86 -0.26 17.74 -4.73
N ALA A 87 -0.32 18.75 -5.60
CA ALA A 87 0.51 18.82 -6.80
C ALA A 87 2.01 18.81 -6.45
N ALA A 88 2.42 19.55 -5.40
CA ALA A 88 3.80 19.54 -4.93
C ALA A 88 4.27 18.12 -4.57
N VAL A 89 3.45 17.35 -3.84
CA VAL A 89 3.75 15.94 -3.52
C VAL A 89 3.86 15.07 -4.77
N PHE A 90 3.02 15.28 -5.79
CA PHE A 90 3.05 14.54 -7.05
C PHE A 90 4.25 14.91 -7.93
N THR A 91 4.73 16.15 -7.85
CA THR A 91 5.87 16.65 -8.66
C THR A 91 7.23 16.52 -7.98
N ASP A 92 7.25 16.15 -6.70
CA ASP A 92 8.49 16.03 -5.94
C ASP A 92 9.34 14.85 -6.45
N THR A 93 10.48 15.19 -7.04
CA THR A 93 11.48 14.26 -7.55
C THR A 93 12.66 14.04 -6.58
N THR A 94 12.78 14.86 -5.53
CA THR A 94 13.95 14.88 -4.63
C THR A 94 13.97 13.69 -3.69
N ARG A 95 12.78 13.21 -3.26
CA ARG A 95 12.68 12.03 -2.39
C ARG A 95 13.13 10.75 -3.07
N ALA A 96 13.04 10.68 -4.41
CA ALA A 96 13.42 9.48 -5.16
C ALA A 96 14.92 9.17 -5.07
N ASP A 97 15.76 10.18 -4.83
CA ASP A 97 17.21 9.97 -4.70
C ASP A 97 17.59 9.17 -3.44
N ARG A 98 16.75 9.24 -2.41
CA ARG A 98 16.92 8.46 -1.17
C ARG A 98 16.72 6.95 -1.37
N LEU A 99 16.12 6.53 -2.47
CA LEU A 99 15.97 5.10 -2.79
C LEU A 99 17.35 4.41 -2.96
N ALA A 100 18.38 5.17 -3.32
CA ALA A 100 19.76 4.65 -3.39
C ALA A 100 20.34 4.26 -2.01
N GLU A 101 19.75 4.74 -0.92
CA GLU A 101 20.15 4.41 0.46
C GLU A 101 19.62 3.03 0.91
N ILE A 102 18.72 2.41 0.15
CA ILE A 102 18.11 1.12 0.51
C ILE A 102 19.08 -0.02 0.16
N GLU A 103 19.63 -0.65 1.21
CA GLU A 103 20.56 -1.79 1.07
C GLU A 103 19.91 -3.15 1.30
N ILE A 104 18.78 -3.20 2.02
CA ILE A 104 18.05 -4.44 2.29
C ILE A 104 17.43 -5.02 1.02
N PRO A 105 17.15 -6.34 0.96
CA PRO A 105 16.46 -6.94 -0.17
C PRO A 105 15.17 -6.17 -0.51
N PHE A 106 15.04 -5.76 -1.76
CA PHE A 106 13.92 -4.95 -2.23
C PHE A 106 13.28 -5.61 -3.45
N PHE A 107 11.95 -5.71 -3.47
CA PHE A 107 11.23 -6.32 -4.59
C PHE A 107 10.11 -5.40 -5.07
N VAL A 108 10.11 -5.19 -6.37
CA VAL A 108 9.14 -4.40 -7.08
C VAL A 108 8.34 -5.33 -7.99
N LEU A 109 7.03 -5.41 -7.75
CA LEU A 109 6.09 -6.22 -8.52
C LEU A 109 5.00 -5.29 -9.07
N HIS A 110 4.73 -5.34 -10.37
CA HIS A 110 3.74 -4.46 -11.01
C HIS A 110 2.88 -5.18 -12.04
N GLY A 111 1.71 -4.61 -12.35
CA GLY A 111 0.85 -5.12 -13.44
C GLY A 111 1.09 -4.40 -14.76
N SER A 112 1.18 -5.12 -15.88
CA SER A 112 1.42 -4.49 -17.19
C SER A 112 0.24 -3.64 -17.68
N ALA A 113 -0.97 -3.91 -17.17
CA ALA A 113 -2.22 -3.27 -17.57
C ALA A 113 -2.76 -2.31 -16.50
N ASP A 114 -1.90 -1.80 -15.60
CA ASP A 114 -2.27 -0.81 -14.59
C ASP A 114 -2.63 0.54 -15.25
N PRO A 115 -3.89 1.00 -15.18
CA PRO A 115 -4.31 2.26 -15.77
C PRO A 115 -4.02 3.48 -14.90
N LEU A 116 -3.69 3.27 -13.62
CA LEU A 116 -3.49 4.33 -12.63
C LEU A 116 -2.02 4.68 -12.48
N ILE A 117 -1.15 3.68 -12.35
CA ILE A 117 0.29 3.86 -12.21
C ILE A 117 1.00 3.21 -13.40
N PRO A 118 1.56 4.02 -14.33
CA PRO A 118 2.26 3.48 -15.48
C PRO A 118 3.43 2.58 -15.06
N PRO A 119 3.65 1.43 -15.74
CA PRO A 119 4.78 0.54 -15.45
C PRO A 119 6.15 1.22 -15.45
N ALA A 120 6.31 2.30 -16.23
CA ALA A 120 7.51 3.11 -16.26
C ALA A 120 7.88 3.73 -14.90
N CYS A 121 6.87 4.18 -14.12
CA CYS A 121 7.10 4.75 -12.79
C CYS A 121 7.71 3.72 -11.84
N VAL A 122 7.23 2.49 -11.94
CA VAL A 122 7.65 1.40 -11.06
C VAL A 122 9.00 0.82 -11.50
N ALA A 123 9.26 0.80 -12.81
CA ALA A 123 10.58 0.51 -13.35
C ALA A 123 11.64 1.55 -12.95
N ASP A 124 11.27 2.83 -12.84
CA ASP A 124 12.17 3.87 -12.33
C ASP A 124 12.57 3.62 -10.87
N THR A 125 11.60 3.28 -10.00
CA THR A 125 11.87 2.86 -8.61
C THR A 125 12.86 1.69 -8.56
N ALA A 126 12.65 0.66 -9.38
CA ALA A 126 13.55 -0.49 -9.43
C ALA A 126 14.97 -0.14 -9.88
N LYS A 127 15.15 0.85 -10.77
CA LYS A 127 16.48 1.30 -11.20
C LYS A 127 17.23 2.06 -10.11
N ARG A 128 16.51 2.73 -9.20
CA ARG A 128 17.10 3.58 -8.16
C ARG A 128 17.57 2.81 -6.93
N VAL A 129 16.94 1.66 -6.64
CA VAL A 129 17.33 0.80 -5.53
C VAL A 129 18.32 -0.26 -6.01
N ARG A 130 19.57 -0.21 -5.52
CA ARG A 130 20.64 -1.13 -5.96
C ARG A 130 20.30 -2.61 -5.74
N ALA A 131 19.59 -2.92 -4.66
CA ALA A 131 19.19 -4.27 -4.28
C ALA A 131 17.85 -4.71 -4.88
N ALA A 132 17.26 -3.93 -5.80
CA ALA A 132 15.94 -4.23 -6.33
C ALA A 132 15.93 -5.43 -7.27
N ARG A 133 15.00 -6.34 -7.01
CA ARG A 133 14.41 -7.21 -8.02
C ARG A 133 13.17 -6.53 -8.60
N PHE A 134 12.93 -6.70 -9.89
CA PHE A 134 11.75 -6.18 -10.57
C PHE A 134 11.05 -7.28 -11.37
N GLU A 135 9.72 -7.33 -11.28
CA GLU A 135 8.90 -8.28 -12.01
C GLU A 135 7.57 -7.62 -12.44
N VAL A 136 7.10 -7.96 -13.62
CA VAL A 136 5.83 -7.48 -14.18
C VAL A 136 4.92 -8.67 -14.44
N ILE A 137 3.69 -8.60 -13.95
CA ILE A 137 2.64 -9.57 -14.21
C ILE A 137 1.84 -9.10 -15.42
N GLU A 138 1.94 -9.84 -16.51
CA GLU A 138 1.24 -9.53 -17.76
C GLU A 138 -0.28 -9.55 -17.57
N GLY A 139 -0.97 -8.53 -18.09
CA GLY A 139 -2.41 -8.36 -18.03
C GLY A 139 -2.97 -7.95 -16.65
N MET A 140 -2.14 -7.87 -15.60
CA MET A 140 -2.62 -7.44 -14.28
C MET A 140 -2.84 -5.92 -14.24
N GLY A 141 -3.97 -5.51 -13.66
CA GLY A 141 -4.29 -4.10 -13.39
C GLY A 141 -3.70 -3.58 -12.08
N HIS A 142 -4.28 -2.50 -11.56
CA HIS A 142 -3.77 -1.78 -10.39
C HIS A 142 -3.92 -2.54 -9.06
N ASP A 143 -5.05 -3.23 -8.87
CA ASP A 143 -5.42 -3.82 -7.58
C ASP A 143 -5.12 -5.32 -7.47
N ILE A 144 -4.86 -5.74 -6.24
CA ILE A 144 -4.86 -7.16 -5.87
C ILE A 144 -6.30 -7.60 -5.67
N THR A 145 -6.75 -8.48 -6.58
CA THR A 145 -8.09 -9.06 -6.64
C THR A 145 -8.02 -10.55 -6.35
N VAL A 146 -9.17 -11.19 -6.14
CA VAL A 146 -9.25 -12.65 -6.02
C VAL A 146 -8.58 -13.35 -7.21
N ALA A 147 -8.75 -12.83 -8.43
CA ALA A 147 -8.25 -13.45 -9.66
C ALA A 147 -6.72 -13.46 -9.77
N ASN A 148 -6.04 -12.42 -9.28
CA ASN A 148 -4.58 -12.31 -9.33
C ASN A 148 -3.89 -12.64 -7.99
N SER A 149 -4.66 -12.91 -6.93
CA SER A 149 -4.14 -13.18 -5.59
C SER A 149 -3.08 -14.28 -5.56
N LEU A 150 -3.30 -15.37 -6.32
CA LEU A 150 -2.41 -16.52 -6.31
C LEU A 150 -1.04 -16.19 -6.91
N ILE A 151 -1.01 -15.50 -8.06
CA ILE A 151 0.24 -15.15 -8.73
C ILE A 151 1.01 -14.08 -7.94
N VAL A 152 0.31 -13.09 -7.39
CA VAL A 152 0.93 -12.04 -6.56
C VAL A 152 1.51 -12.64 -5.28
N ALA A 153 0.73 -13.45 -4.55
CA ALA A 153 1.21 -14.08 -3.31
C ALA A 153 2.42 -14.98 -3.56
N ALA A 154 2.39 -15.78 -4.65
CA ALA A 154 3.51 -16.65 -5.01
C ALA A 154 4.80 -15.85 -5.28
N ALA A 155 4.71 -14.73 -6.00
CA ALA A 155 5.85 -13.86 -6.26
C ALA A 155 6.44 -13.28 -4.96
N LEU A 156 5.59 -12.75 -4.07
CA LEU A 156 5.98 -12.15 -2.80
C LEU A 156 6.58 -13.18 -1.82
N ILE A 157 5.93 -14.33 -1.65
CA ILE A 157 6.41 -15.43 -0.81
C ILE A 157 7.74 -15.96 -1.35
N GLY A 158 7.84 -16.13 -2.66
CA GLY A 158 9.05 -16.59 -3.32
C GLY A 158 10.21 -15.63 -3.06
N PHE A 159 9.98 -14.32 -3.15
CA PHE A 159 10.99 -13.32 -2.80
C PHE A 159 11.37 -13.39 -1.32
N ALA A 160 10.40 -13.36 -0.41
CA ALA A 160 10.65 -13.34 1.03
C ALA A 160 11.42 -14.57 1.55
N ARG A 161 11.29 -15.74 0.92
CA ARG A 161 12.04 -16.95 1.29
C ARG A 161 13.49 -16.97 0.81
N ARG A 162 13.86 -16.09 -0.13
CA ARG A 162 15.21 -16.00 -0.71
C ARG A 162 15.98 -14.77 -0.25
N ALA A 163 15.30 -13.87 0.46
CA ALA A 163 15.84 -12.62 1.00
C ALA A 163 16.59 -12.86 2.31
#